data_AF-A0A6A3DPT0-F1
#
_entry.id   AF-A0A6A3DPT0-F1
#
_cell.length_a   1.000
_cell.length_b   1.000
_cell.length_c   1.000
_cell.angle_alpha   90.00
_cell.angle_beta   90.00
_cell.angle_gamma   90.00
#
_symmetry.space_group_name_H-M   'P 1'
#
loop_
_entity.id
_entity.type
_entity.pdbx_description
1 polymer ?
#
loop_
_entity_poly.entity_id
_entity_poly.type
_entity_poly.pdbx_seq_one_letter_code
_entity_poly.pdbx_strand_id
1 'polypeptide(L)'
;SEKRVVTWYDQTIEAMGGDSLENMADLERQACMFEHVCLGGTQDYSAEFKAIWKVKEPRCKTIVDAITNGSQSIIYESWREDMEAQFGCPEPANATSYSGSWGSSEDGSQGFPVVGSQESVENSNDTIQFPDDNGEVVVTTDTTWDA
;
A
#
# COMPACT_ATOMS: atom_id res chain seq x y z
N SER A 1 -0.96 -10.36 -5.44
CA SER A 1 -2.00 -11.31 -4.99
C SER A 1 -2.04 -11.30 -3.48
N GLU A 2 -3.18 -11.54 -2.87
CA GLU A 2 -3.37 -11.57 -1.40
C GLU A 2 -2.42 -12.55 -0.72
N LYS A 3 -2.15 -13.70 -1.36
CA LYS A 3 -1.17 -14.68 -0.88
C LYS A 3 0.22 -14.08 -0.63
N ARG A 4 0.68 -13.13 -1.45
CA ARG A 4 1.98 -12.46 -1.22
C ARG A 4 1.98 -11.64 0.07
N VAL A 5 0.85 -11.01 0.40
CA VAL A 5 0.68 -10.22 1.63
C VAL A 5 0.69 -11.13 2.86
N VAL A 6 -0.03 -12.24 2.80
CA VAL A 6 -0.05 -13.24 3.89
C VAL A 6 1.35 -13.82 4.12
N THR A 7 2.05 -14.22 3.06
CA THR A 7 3.42 -14.74 3.18
C THR A 7 4.38 -13.71 3.77
N TRP A 8 4.30 -12.45 3.33
CA TRP A 8 5.09 -11.36 3.93
C TRP A 8 4.80 -11.21 5.43
N TYR A 9 3.52 -11.11 5.79
CA TYR A 9 3.09 -10.96 7.17
C TYR A 9 3.65 -12.07 8.06
N ASP A 10 3.41 -13.34 7.69
CA ASP A 10 3.83 -14.51 8.48
C ASP A 10 5.37 -14.55 8.65
N GLN A 11 6.12 -14.29 7.58
CA GLN A 11 7.58 -14.32 7.63
C GLN A 11 8.15 -13.17 8.46
N THR A 12 7.65 -11.96 8.26
CA THR A 12 8.15 -10.78 8.96
C THR A 12 7.75 -10.81 10.43
N ILE A 13 6.53 -11.21 10.77
CA ILE A 13 6.10 -11.30 12.17
C ILE A 13 6.88 -12.37 12.94
N GLU A 14 7.17 -13.51 12.30
CA GLU A 14 8.03 -14.55 12.88
C GLU A 14 9.46 -14.02 13.09
N ALA A 15 10.04 -13.33 12.10
CA ALA A 15 11.38 -12.75 12.19
C ALA A 15 11.52 -11.70 13.31
N MET A 16 10.46 -10.96 13.61
CA MET A 16 10.41 -10.00 14.70
C MET A 16 10.09 -10.62 16.07
N GLY A 17 9.95 -11.94 16.16
CA GLY A 17 9.71 -12.64 17.44
C GLY A 17 8.23 -12.88 17.79
N GLY A 18 7.33 -12.80 16.81
CA GLY A 18 5.92 -13.17 16.92
C GLY A 18 4.95 -12.01 17.12
N ASP A 19 3.66 -12.35 17.29
CA ASP A 19 2.57 -11.38 17.45
C ASP A 19 2.66 -10.65 18.80
N SER A 20 3.08 -9.38 18.74
CA SER A 20 3.02 -8.44 19.85
C SER A 20 2.45 -7.11 19.36
N LEU A 21 1.87 -6.30 20.26
CA LEU A 21 1.37 -4.97 19.89
C LEU A 21 2.46 -4.08 19.27
N GLU A 22 3.71 -4.24 19.74
CA GLU A 22 4.86 -3.50 19.24
C GLU A 22 5.23 -3.95 17.82
N ASN A 23 5.31 -5.26 17.58
CA ASN A 23 5.62 -5.81 16.26
C ASN A 23 4.52 -5.52 15.24
N MET A 24 3.25 -5.57 15.66
CA MET A 24 2.12 -5.19 14.80
C MET A 24 2.15 -3.71 14.42
N ALA A 25 2.51 -2.84 15.36
CA ALA A 25 2.72 -1.44 15.07
C ALA A 25 3.92 -1.23 14.14
N ASP A 26 4.99 -2.03 14.27
CA ASP A 26 6.13 -1.96 13.37
C ASP A 26 5.79 -2.42 11.94
N LEU A 27 5.04 -3.51 11.77
CA LEU A 27 4.53 -3.94 10.46
C LEU A 27 3.71 -2.84 9.78
N GLU A 28 2.87 -2.13 10.53
CA GLU A 28 2.12 -1.01 10.00
C GLU A 28 3.05 0.11 9.51
N ARG A 29 4.10 0.44 10.28
CA ARG A 29 5.11 1.41 9.86
C ARG A 29 5.81 0.98 8.58
N GLN A 30 6.19 -0.29 8.47
CA GLN A 30 6.81 -0.85 7.27
C GLN A 30 5.88 -0.71 6.05
N ALA A 31 4.64 -1.16 6.17
CA ALA A 31 3.66 -1.09 5.09
C ALA A 31 3.40 0.36 4.64
N CYS A 32 3.16 1.28 5.58
CA CYS A 32 2.90 2.68 5.28
C CYS A 32 4.13 3.38 4.67
N MET A 33 5.32 3.10 5.17
CA MET A 33 6.55 3.68 4.63
C MET A 33 6.85 3.13 3.24
N PHE A 34 6.59 1.83 2.99
CA PHE A 34 6.72 1.22 1.69
C PHE A 34 5.77 1.85 0.68
N GLU A 35 4.49 2.01 1.01
CA GLU A 35 3.54 2.74 0.16
C GLU A 35 4.10 4.12 -0.21
N HIS A 36 4.62 4.85 0.78
CA HIS A 36 5.16 6.18 0.56
C HIS A 36 6.40 6.19 -0.36
N VAL A 37 7.39 5.36 -0.09
CA VAL A 37 8.67 5.41 -0.81
C VAL A 37 8.64 4.70 -2.15
N CYS A 38 7.70 3.78 -2.33
CA CYS A 38 7.77 2.81 -3.40
C CYS A 38 6.52 2.78 -4.29
N LEU A 39 5.33 3.00 -3.73
CA LEU A 39 4.06 2.85 -4.45
C LEU A 39 3.42 4.19 -4.84
N GLY A 40 4.21 5.27 -4.89
CA GLY A 40 3.78 6.58 -5.38
C GLY A 40 3.38 7.59 -4.31
N GLY A 41 3.69 7.33 -3.04
CA GLY A 41 3.50 8.30 -1.96
C GLY A 41 2.18 8.13 -1.21
N THR A 42 2.21 8.43 0.09
CA THR A 42 1.02 8.48 0.93
C THR A 42 0.31 9.82 0.80
N GLN A 43 -0.84 9.81 0.12
CA GLN A 43 -1.64 11.01 -0.13
C GLN A 43 -2.48 11.38 1.08
N ASP A 44 -2.78 12.67 1.23
CA ASP A 44 -3.71 13.16 2.24
C ASP A 44 -5.14 13.19 1.67
N TYR A 45 -6.14 13.21 2.55
CA TYR A 45 -7.52 13.43 2.14
C TYR A 45 -7.72 14.84 1.59
N SER A 46 -8.64 14.99 0.64
CA SER A 46 -9.02 16.31 0.15
C SER A 46 -9.62 17.17 1.26
N ALA A 47 -9.48 18.50 1.16
CA ALA A 47 -10.02 19.43 2.15
C ALA A 47 -11.56 19.29 2.29
N GLU A 48 -12.25 19.02 1.18
CA GLU A 48 -13.68 18.75 1.16
C GLU A 48 -14.03 17.47 1.94
N PHE A 49 -13.29 16.37 1.72
CA PHE A 49 -13.51 15.12 2.44
C PHE A 49 -13.33 15.29 3.95
N LYS A 50 -12.27 16.00 4.37
CA LYS A 50 -12.04 16.34 5.79
C LYS A 50 -13.17 17.20 6.36
N ALA A 51 -13.70 18.14 5.58
CA ALA A 51 -14.79 19.02 6.02
C ALA A 51 -16.11 18.28 6.20
N ILE A 52 -16.43 17.32 5.31
CA ILE A 52 -17.65 16.50 5.36
C ILE A 52 -17.57 15.49 6.50
N TRP A 53 -16.50 14.68 6.51
CA TRP A 53 -16.39 13.53 7.42
C TRP A 53 -15.75 13.87 8.77
N LYS A 54 -15.28 15.11 8.95
CA LYS A 54 -14.61 15.60 10.16
C LYS A 54 -13.40 14.76 10.57
N VAL A 55 -12.68 14.22 9.58
CA VAL A 55 -11.45 13.45 9.76
C VAL A 55 -10.21 14.32 9.57
N LYS A 56 -9.08 13.94 10.19
CA LYS A 56 -7.83 14.70 10.13
C LYS A 56 -6.97 14.34 8.92
N GLU A 57 -6.54 13.09 8.82
CA GLU A 57 -5.68 12.57 7.75
C GLU A 57 -5.71 11.04 7.78
N PRO A 58 -5.26 10.34 6.72
CA PRO A 58 -5.14 8.89 6.72
C PRO A 58 -4.13 8.40 7.76
N ARG A 59 -4.32 7.18 8.26
CA ARG A 59 -3.42 6.58 9.26
C ARG A 59 -1.98 6.49 8.77
N CYS A 60 -1.75 5.99 7.55
CA CYS A 60 -0.40 5.95 6.98
C CYS A 60 0.23 7.33 6.82
N LYS A 61 -0.55 8.39 6.58
CA LYS A 61 -0.02 9.76 6.46
C LYS A 61 0.61 10.22 7.78
N THR A 62 -0.09 9.96 8.89
CA THR A 62 0.40 10.27 10.23
C THR A 62 1.70 9.53 10.54
N ILE A 63 1.76 8.24 10.20
CA ILE A 63 2.91 7.38 10.48
C ILE A 63 4.13 7.80 9.66
N VAL A 64 3.94 8.02 8.35
CA VAL A 64 5.02 8.45 7.46
C VAL A 64 5.58 9.81 7.89
N ASP A 65 4.72 10.76 8.26
CA ASP A 65 5.18 12.06 8.75
C ASP A 65 6.00 11.91 10.04
N ALA A 66 5.57 11.03 10.96
CA ALA A 66 6.28 10.76 12.21
C ALA A 66 7.64 10.07 11.99
N ILE A 67 7.76 9.20 10.98
CA ILE A 67 9.03 8.58 10.62
C ILE A 67 9.95 9.62 9.95
N THR A 68 9.40 10.39 9.01
CA THR A 68 10.15 11.40 8.24
C THR A 68 10.67 12.53 9.14
N ASN A 69 9.92 12.91 10.17
CA ASN A 69 10.34 13.91 11.15
C ASN A 69 11.18 13.35 12.31
N GLY A 70 11.42 12.03 12.34
CA GLY A 70 12.26 11.36 13.34
C GLY A 70 11.59 11.09 14.70
N SER A 71 10.28 11.33 14.83
CA SER A 71 9.54 11.02 16.07
C SER A 71 9.25 9.52 16.24
N GLN A 72 9.28 8.76 15.15
CA GLN A 72 9.17 7.31 15.14
C GLN A 72 10.23 6.70 14.21
N SER A 73 10.48 5.42 14.36
CA SER A 73 11.35 4.63 13.49
C SER A 73 10.74 3.26 13.24
N ILE A 74 11.16 2.61 12.15
CA ILE A 74 10.93 1.19 11.93
C ILE A 74 12.03 0.43 12.67
N ILE A 75 11.65 -0.58 13.43
CA ILE A 75 12.56 -1.37 14.27
C ILE A 75 13.17 -2.52 13.45
N TYR A 76 12.38 -3.18 12.62
CA TYR A 76 12.87 -4.27 11.77
C TYR A 76 13.74 -3.72 10.64
N GLU A 77 15.06 -3.85 10.77
CA GLU A 77 16.02 -3.17 9.88
C GLU A 77 15.91 -3.59 8.41
N SER A 78 15.65 -4.87 8.13
CA SER A 78 15.57 -5.43 6.77
C SER A 78 14.21 -5.24 6.07
N TRP A 79 13.33 -4.41 6.64
CA TRP A 79 11.96 -4.25 6.15
C TRP A 79 11.89 -3.84 4.68
N ARG A 80 12.79 -2.96 4.22
CA ARG A 80 12.72 -2.41 2.88
C ARG A 80 13.09 -3.49 1.87
N GLU A 81 14.23 -4.15 2.07
CA GLU A 81 14.73 -5.18 1.18
C GLU A 81 13.73 -6.34 1.06
N ASP A 82 13.15 -6.74 2.19
CA ASP A 82 12.14 -7.81 2.22
C ASP A 82 10.86 -7.41 1.49
N MET A 83 10.37 -6.18 1.71
CA MET A 83 9.19 -5.68 1.00
C MET A 83 9.44 -5.48 -0.50
N GLU A 84 10.61 -4.98 -0.91
CA GLU A 84 10.98 -4.84 -2.31
C GLU A 84 11.12 -6.20 -3.01
N ALA A 85 11.74 -7.19 -2.35
CA ALA A 85 11.81 -8.55 -2.88
C ALA A 85 10.41 -9.16 -3.02
N GLN A 86 9.55 -8.91 -2.03
CA GLN A 86 8.25 -9.56 -1.95
C GLN A 86 7.16 -8.88 -2.75
N PHE A 87 7.23 -7.57 -3.03
CA PHE A 87 6.20 -6.80 -3.74
C PHE A 87 6.72 -6.12 -5.01
N GLY A 88 8.01 -5.81 -5.08
CA GLY A 88 8.63 -5.02 -6.13
C GLY A 88 8.46 -3.52 -5.91
N CYS A 89 9.32 -2.72 -6.55
CA CYS A 89 9.25 -1.28 -6.52
C CYS A 89 9.21 -0.69 -7.93
N PRO A 90 8.06 -0.19 -8.41
CA PRO A 90 7.97 0.42 -9.73
C PRO A 90 8.86 1.65 -9.84
N GLU A 91 9.66 1.75 -10.91
CA GLU A 91 10.34 3.00 -11.21
C GLU A 91 9.30 4.09 -11.56
N PRO A 92 9.52 5.35 -11.14
CA PRO A 92 8.61 6.44 -11.49
C PRO A 92 8.52 6.57 -13.02
N ALA A 93 7.31 6.54 -13.58
CA ALA A 93 7.10 6.66 -15.03
C ALA A 93 7.68 7.95 -15.65
N ASN A 94 8.00 8.96 -14.82
CA ASN A 94 8.62 10.23 -15.21
C ASN A 94 10.05 10.41 -14.67
N ALA A 95 10.73 9.33 -14.26
CA ALA A 95 12.16 9.38 -14.02
C ALA A 95 12.88 9.63 -15.35
N THR A 96 12.96 10.91 -15.76
CA THR A 96 14.07 11.34 -16.60
C THR A 96 15.28 10.92 -15.81
N SER A 97 16.03 9.94 -16.34
CA SER A 97 17.12 9.25 -15.68
C SER A 97 18.07 10.24 -15.01
N TYR A 98 17.82 10.55 -13.74
CA TYR A 98 18.83 11.12 -12.86
C TYR A 98 19.69 9.96 -12.44
N SER A 99 20.68 9.65 -13.27
CA SER A 99 21.82 8.85 -12.87
C SER A 99 22.56 9.61 -11.77
N GLY A 100 22.08 9.46 -10.54
CA GLY A 100 22.88 9.61 -9.34
C GLY A 100 23.91 8.49 -9.34
N SER A 101 24.91 8.61 -10.21
CA SER A 101 26.01 7.67 -10.33
C SER A 101 26.93 7.84 -9.10
N TRP A 102 26.78 6.96 -8.12
CA TRP A 102 27.88 6.60 -7.23
C TRP A 102 28.48 5.31 -7.77
N GLY A 103 29.66 5.46 -8.35
CA GLY A 103 30.19 4.56 -9.36
C GLY A 103 30.62 3.19 -8.85
N SER A 104 30.59 2.23 -9.76
CA SER A 104 31.62 1.22 -9.94
C SER A 104 31.62 0.79 -11.41
N SER A 105 32.83 0.64 -11.94
CA SER A 105 33.19 0.64 -13.36
C SER A 105 32.96 -0.70 -14.09
N GLU A 106 33.04 -0.61 -15.42
CA GLU A 106 33.32 -1.64 -16.45
C GLU A 106 32.09 -2.42 -16.97
N ASP A 107 31.52 -2.06 -18.13
CA ASP A 107 31.94 -2.24 -19.55
C ASP A 107 31.58 -3.62 -20.14
N GLY A 108 30.88 -3.62 -21.28
CA GLY A 108 30.52 -4.82 -22.03
C GLY A 108 29.22 -4.70 -22.86
N SER A 109 29.38 -4.53 -24.17
CA SER A 109 28.37 -4.12 -25.17
C SER A 109 27.39 -5.21 -25.68
N GLN A 110 26.40 -4.71 -26.47
CA GLN A 110 25.57 -5.35 -27.54
C GLN A 110 24.22 -5.93 -27.08
N GLY A 111 23.03 -5.63 -27.61
CA GLY A 111 22.54 -5.16 -28.93
C GLY A 111 21.46 -6.17 -29.38
N PHE A 112 20.17 -5.82 -29.49
CA PHE A 112 19.39 -5.62 -30.74
C PHE A 112 17.86 -5.83 -30.47
N PRO A 113 16.95 -5.38 -31.37
CA PRO A 113 15.57 -4.94 -31.07
C PRO A 113 14.51 -6.00 -31.41
N VAL A 114 13.21 -5.69 -31.20
CA VAL A 114 12.09 -5.92 -32.17
C VAL A 114 10.70 -5.54 -31.58
N VAL A 115 10.00 -4.69 -32.35
CA VAL A 115 8.56 -4.64 -32.73
C VAL A 115 7.46 -4.92 -31.69
N GLY A 116 6.48 -4.01 -31.66
CA GLY A 116 5.31 -4.04 -30.78
C GLY A 116 4.04 -4.68 -31.36
N SER A 117 2.93 -4.47 -30.65
CA SER A 117 1.55 -4.45 -31.14
C SER A 117 0.58 -4.07 -30.01
N GLN A 118 -0.22 -3.04 -30.29
CA GLN A 118 -1.63 -2.82 -29.95
C GLN A 118 -2.19 -3.25 -28.59
N GLU A 119 -2.45 -2.22 -27.77
CA GLU A 119 -3.78 -1.83 -27.27
C GLU A 119 -4.91 -2.88 -27.33
N SER A 120 -5.35 -3.32 -26.15
CA SER A 120 -6.71 -3.79 -25.92
C SER A 120 -7.19 -3.24 -24.57
N VAL A 121 -7.88 -2.10 -24.61
CA VAL A 121 -8.67 -1.57 -23.50
C VAL A 121 -9.95 -2.40 -23.39
N GLU A 122 -9.98 -3.35 -22.45
CA GLU A 122 -11.22 -4.01 -22.07
C GLU A 122 -11.95 -3.14 -21.04
N ASN A 123 -12.93 -2.38 -21.55
CA ASN A 123 -13.84 -1.56 -20.75
C ASN A 123 -14.86 -2.47 -20.05
N SER A 124 -14.54 -2.96 -18.85
CA SER A 124 -15.47 -3.74 -18.02
C SER A 124 -16.54 -2.81 -17.43
N ASN A 125 -17.80 -3.05 -17.75
CA ASN A 125 -18.96 -2.33 -17.23
C ASN A 125 -19.75 -3.21 -16.25
N ASP A 126 -19.16 -3.52 -15.09
CA ASP A 126 -19.86 -4.24 -14.03
C ASP A 126 -20.90 -3.33 -13.34
N THR A 127 -22.14 -3.37 -13.84
CA THR A 127 -23.31 -2.82 -13.16
C THR A 127 -23.95 -3.90 -12.31
N ILE A 128 -23.86 -3.75 -10.99
CA ILE A 128 -24.54 -4.63 -10.03
C ILE A 128 -26.06 -4.39 -10.13
N GLN A 129 -26.81 -5.39 -10.59
CA GLN A 129 -28.27 -5.36 -10.56
C GLN A 129 -28.77 -5.97 -9.25
N PHE A 130 -29.43 -5.17 -8.42
CA PHE A 130 -30.19 -5.65 -7.27
C PHE A 130 -31.61 -5.99 -7.73
N PRO A 131 -32.16 -7.16 -7.38
CA PRO A 131 -33.55 -7.49 -7.68
C PRO A 131 -34.50 -6.63 -6.84
N ASP A 132 -35.51 -6.05 -7.48
CA ASP A 132 -36.63 -5.37 -6.81
C ASP A 132 -37.51 -6.42 -6.12
N ASP A 133 -37.23 -6.71 -4.85
CA ASP A 133 -38.07 -7.56 -4.02
C ASP A 133 -39.20 -6.72 -3.40
N ASN A 134 -40.38 -6.76 -4.00
CA ASN A 134 -41.62 -6.16 -3.49
C ASN A 134 -42.23 -7.05 -2.38
N GLY A 135 -41.43 -7.40 -1.37
CA GLY A 135 -41.84 -8.15 -0.18
C GLY A 135 -41.96 -7.24 1.04
N GLU A 136 -43.17 -7.14 1.58
CA GLU A 136 -43.51 -6.42 2.81
C GLU A 136 -42.59 -6.79 3.99
N VAL A 137 -41.69 -5.88 4.39
CA VAL A 137 -40.82 -6.06 5.56
C VAL A 137 -41.62 -5.71 6.81
N VAL A 138 -42.09 -6.73 7.52
CA VAL A 138 -42.58 -6.59 8.89
C VAL A 138 -41.39 -6.26 9.80
N VAL A 139 -41.32 -5.02 10.25
CA VAL A 139 -40.30 -4.57 11.21
C VAL A 139 -40.68 -5.04 12.61
N THR A 140 -40.12 -6.16 13.06
CA THR A 140 -40.05 -6.47 14.50
C THR A 140 -38.85 -5.77 15.10
N THR A 141 -39.09 -4.67 15.81
CA THR A 141 -38.09 -4.00 16.64
C THR A 141 -37.94 -4.77 17.95
N ASP A 142 -36.81 -5.42 18.14
CA ASP A 142 -36.30 -5.66 19.49
C ASP A 142 -34.79 -5.42 19.49
N THR A 143 -34.41 -4.25 20.00
CA THR A 143 -33.02 -3.85 20.17
C THR A 143 -32.83 -3.59 21.65
N THR A 144 -32.16 -4.52 22.33
CA THR A 144 -31.55 -4.28 23.64
C THR A 144 -30.07 -4.59 23.50
N TRP A 145 -29.25 -3.54 23.47
CA TRP A 145 -27.81 -3.60 23.73
C TRP A 145 -27.60 -2.95 25.09
N ASP A 146 -27.45 -3.76 26.13
CA ASP A 146 -27.04 -3.26 27.44
C ASP A 146 -25.54 -2.96 27.44
N ALA A 147 -25.22 -1.85 28.12
CA ALA A 147 -23.90 -1.24 28.27
C ALA A 147 -23.03 -1.94 29.33
#